data_AF-A0A524KFT7-F1
#
_entry.id   AF-A0A524KFT7-F1
#
_cell.length_a   1.000
_cell.length_b   1.000
_cell.length_c   1.000
_cell.angle_alpha   90.00
_cell.angle_beta   90.00
_cell.angle_gamma   90.00
#
_symmetry.space_group_name_H-M   'P 1'
#
loop_
_entity.id
_entity.type
_entity.pdbx_description
1 polymer ?
#
loop_
_entity_poly.entity_id
_entity_poly.type
_entity_poly.pdbx_seq_one_letter_code
_entity_poly.pdbx_strand_id
1 'polypeptide(L)'
;MTSHPESSYRSDRIPPRMDVHAPRKPRFQIQPIDAAGAPREAAERFIAAAFLNKHGAQLSGFLPELVGMQSPGGDLRAVAGYRSAATGPLFLEQYLPGTVEQNLSARLGAAVPRSHIVEVGNLAGGGCRYVRHLVSQLPHFLLDRGHTWVVFTATSLVRDSLGSVGANLVELAVADGGRVAGGPARWGQ
;
A
#
# COMPACT_ATOMS: atom_id res chain seq x y z
N MET A 1 -8.84 -74.83 36.19
CA MET A 1 -8.74 -73.39 36.49
C MET A 1 -7.38 -72.92 36.01
N THR A 2 -7.19 -72.76 34.69
CA THR A 2 -7.29 -71.51 33.91
C THR A 2 -6.30 -70.40 34.31
N SER A 3 -5.37 -70.16 33.37
CA SER A 3 -4.82 -68.86 32.93
C SER A 3 -3.74 -68.21 33.80
N HIS A 4 -2.46 -68.37 33.46
CA HIS A 4 -1.63 -67.58 32.52
C HIS A 4 -1.21 -66.17 33.04
N PRO A 5 0.11 -65.89 33.13
CA PRO A 5 0.68 -64.61 33.56
C PRO A 5 0.98 -63.67 32.37
N GLU A 6 1.65 -62.56 32.69
CA GLU A 6 2.33 -61.59 31.82
C GLU A 6 1.55 -60.35 31.36
N SER A 7 1.69 -59.31 32.19
CA SER A 7 1.69 -57.92 31.77
C SER A 7 3.11 -57.52 31.36
N SER A 8 3.33 -57.35 30.05
CA SER A 8 4.42 -56.50 29.54
C SER A 8 4.18 -56.18 28.06
N TYR A 9 3.32 -55.20 27.78
CA TYR A 9 3.27 -54.59 26.45
C TYR A 9 4.30 -53.47 26.39
N ARG A 10 5.50 -53.80 25.88
CA ARG A 10 6.41 -52.78 25.31
C ARG A 10 5.75 -52.23 24.05
N SER A 11 5.56 -50.92 23.99
CA SER A 11 5.43 -50.21 22.72
C SER A 11 6.18 -48.90 22.83
N ASP A 12 7.40 -48.93 22.28
CA ASP A 12 8.20 -47.76 21.94
C ASP A 12 7.38 -46.86 21.00
N ARG A 13 6.61 -45.94 21.56
CA ARG A 13 6.02 -44.85 20.79
C ARG A 13 7.11 -43.82 20.53
N ILE A 14 7.79 -44.00 19.40
CA ILE A 14 8.54 -42.93 18.74
C ILE A 14 7.55 -41.75 18.56
N PRO A 15 7.78 -40.57 19.16
CA PRO A 15 6.92 -39.43 18.89
C PRO A 15 7.03 -39.06 17.40
N PRO A 16 5.92 -38.70 16.73
CA PRO A 16 5.99 -38.26 15.34
C PRO A 16 6.91 -37.04 15.28
N ARG A 17 7.89 -37.09 14.38
CA ARG A 17 8.69 -35.91 14.01
C ARG A 17 7.69 -34.81 13.67
N MET A 18 7.70 -33.71 14.43
CA MET A 18 7.05 -32.49 13.97
C MET A 18 7.76 -32.11 12.69
N ASP A 19 7.05 -32.25 11.56
CA ASP A 19 7.49 -31.66 10.31
C ASP A 19 7.70 -30.18 10.58
N VAL A 20 8.97 -29.76 10.59
CA VAL A 20 9.38 -28.38 10.64
C VAL A 20 8.82 -27.74 9.38
N HIS A 21 7.64 -27.12 9.52
CA HIS A 21 6.92 -26.49 8.43
C HIS A 21 7.86 -25.47 7.80
N ALA A 22 8.31 -25.72 6.56
CA ALA A 22 9.04 -24.72 5.79
C ALA A 22 8.25 -23.41 5.84
N PRO A 23 8.89 -22.24 6.02
CA PRO A 23 8.18 -20.99 6.16
C PRO A 23 7.30 -20.78 4.93
N ARG A 24 5.98 -20.90 5.10
CA ARG A 24 5.02 -20.58 4.04
C ARG A 24 5.21 -19.11 3.74
N LYS A 25 5.70 -18.79 2.54
CA LYS A 25 5.74 -17.39 2.07
C LYS A 25 4.37 -16.75 2.38
N PRO A 26 4.34 -15.58 3.04
CA PRO A 26 3.09 -14.90 3.35
C PRO A 26 2.25 -14.82 2.07
N ARG A 27 0.98 -15.23 2.17
CA ARG A 27 0.09 -15.42 1.00
C ARG A 27 -0.18 -14.14 0.21
N PHE A 28 0.20 -12.99 0.76
CA PHE A 28 -0.02 -11.66 0.21
C PHE A 28 1.15 -10.75 0.59
N GLN A 29 2.21 -10.76 -0.21
CA GLN A 29 3.33 -9.81 -0.08
C GLN A 29 3.23 -8.73 -1.15
N ILE A 30 3.64 -7.52 -0.79
CA ILE A 30 3.78 -6.42 -1.74
C ILE A 30 5.15 -6.50 -2.42
N GLN A 31 5.18 -6.30 -3.73
CA GLN A 31 6.39 -6.36 -4.55
C GLN A 31 6.42 -5.21 -5.55
N PRO A 32 7.60 -4.66 -5.87
CA PRO A 32 7.73 -3.68 -6.95
C PRO A 32 7.21 -4.28 -8.26
N ILE A 33 6.56 -3.45 -9.07
CA ILE A 33 6.19 -3.76 -10.44
C ILE A 33 7.19 -3.05 -11.34
N ASP A 34 7.69 -3.74 -12.36
CA ASP A 34 8.58 -3.15 -13.35
C ASP A 34 8.01 -1.84 -13.92
N ALA A 35 8.88 -0.87 -14.15
CA ALA A 35 8.48 0.47 -14.59
C ALA A 35 7.88 0.49 -16.01
N ALA A 36 8.07 -0.58 -16.79
CA ALA A 36 7.60 -0.72 -18.16
C ALA A 36 7.23 -2.18 -18.50
N GLY A 37 6.56 -2.36 -19.63
CA GLY A 37 6.19 -3.68 -20.16
C GLY A 37 4.87 -4.23 -19.61
N ALA A 38 4.61 -5.51 -19.90
CA ALA A 38 3.32 -6.15 -19.62
C ALA A 38 2.87 -6.08 -18.13
N PRO A 39 3.74 -6.25 -17.12
CA PRO A 39 3.34 -6.11 -15.71
C PRO A 39 2.87 -4.69 -15.37
N ARG A 40 3.54 -3.67 -15.93
CA ARG A 40 3.17 -2.27 -15.77
C ARG A 40 1.79 -1.99 -16.35
N GLU A 41 1.59 -2.38 -17.61
CA GLU A 41 0.33 -2.17 -18.32
C GLU A 41 -0.85 -2.89 -17.65
N ALA A 42 -0.61 -4.09 -17.10
CA ALA A 42 -1.62 -4.81 -16.33
C ALA A 42 -2.01 -4.05 -15.05
N ALA A 43 -1.02 -3.50 -14.35
CA ALA A 43 -1.25 -2.71 -13.13
C ALA A 43 -2.00 -1.39 -13.42
N GLU A 44 -1.60 -0.68 -14.47
CA GLU A 44 -2.27 0.55 -14.89
C GLU A 44 -3.72 0.31 -15.31
N ARG A 45 -3.99 -0.75 -16.09
CA ARG A 45 -5.37 -1.16 -16.41
C ARG A 45 -6.18 -1.52 -15.17
N PHE A 46 -5.57 -2.22 -14.22
CA PHE A 46 -6.22 -2.56 -12.95
C PHE A 46 -6.60 -1.31 -12.15
N ILE A 47 -5.69 -0.33 -12.04
CA ILE A 47 -5.93 0.94 -11.37
C ILE A 47 -7.03 1.73 -12.10
N ALA A 48 -6.94 1.86 -13.42
CA ALA A 48 -7.91 2.57 -14.25
C ALA A 48 -9.32 2.01 -14.09
N ALA A 49 -9.47 0.69 -14.18
CA ALA A 49 -10.76 0.03 -13.99
C ALA A 49 -11.32 0.27 -12.58
N ALA A 50 -10.49 0.22 -11.53
CA ALA A 50 -10.92 0.46 -10.16
C ALA A 50 -11.41 1.90 -9.93
N PHE A 51 -10.69 2.89 -10.47
CA PHE A 51 -11.07 4.31 -10.36
C PHE A 51 -12.33 4.61 -11.17
N LEU A 52 -12.44 4.08 -12.39
CA LEU A 52 -13.64 4.23 -13.20
C LEU A 52 -14.87 3.64 -12.51
N ASN A 53 -14.76 2.41 -11.99
CA ASN A 53 -15.88 1.73 -11.33
C ASN A 53 -16.30 2.40 -10.01
N LYS A 54 -15.35 2.96 -9.27
CA LYS A 54 -15.61 3.52 -7.92
C LYS A 54 -15.98 5.00 -7.95
N HIS A 55 -15.38 5.77 -8.84
CA HIS A 55 -15.48 7.24 -8.87
C HIS A 55 -15.98 7.80 -10.21
N GLY A 56 -16.22 6.96 -11.22
CA GLY A 56 -16.56 7.43 -12.58
C GLY A 56 -15.44 8.22 -13.25
N ALA A 57 -14.23 8.22 -12.67
CA ALA A 57 -13.14 9.11 -13.04
C ALA A 57 -12.18 8.42 -14.01
N GLN A 58 -11.78 9.15 -15.06
CA GLN A 58 -10.65 8.75 -15.90
C GLN A 58 -9.36 9.31 -15.30
N LEU A 59 -8.42 8.43 -14.97
CA LEU A 59 -7.10 8.83 -14.51
C LEU A 59 -6.33 9.54 -15.62
N SER A 60 -5.77 10.70 -15.30
CA SER A 60 -4.98 11.53 -16.22
C SER A 60 -3.49 11.13 -16.27
N GLY A 61 -3.06 10.21 -15.41
CA GLY A 61 -1.70 9.70 -15.37
C GLY A 61 -1.49 8.72 -14.23
N PHE A 62 -0.35 8.03 -14.26
CA PHE A 62 0.06 7.12 -13.20
C PHE A 62 1.35 7.59 -12.52
N LEU A 63 1.48 7.30 -11.22
CA LEU A 63 2.73 7.48 -10.51
C LEU A 63 3.82 6.57 -11.11
N PRO A 64 5.09 7.03 -11.11
CA PRO A 64 6.18 6.38 -11.83
C PRO A 64 6.51 5.00 -11.27
N GLU A 65 6.47 4.83 -9.95
CA GLU A 65 6.72 3.55 -9.31
C GLU A 65 5.39 2.92 -8.89
N LEU A 66 5.24 1.62 -9.13
CA LEU A 66 4.08 0.85 -8.69
C LEU A 66 4.53 -0.32 -7.82
N VAL A 67 3.72 -0.61 -6.82
CA VAL A 67 3.85 -1.80 -5.99
C VAL A 67 2.55 -2.60 -6.08
N GLY A 68 2.68 -3.90 -6.31
CA GLY A 68 1.57 -4.82 -6.48
C GLY A 68 1.53 -5.88 -5.39
N MET A 69 0.33 -6.32 -5.06
CA MET A 69 0.08 -7.50 -4.26
C MET A 69 -0.63 -8.53 -5.12
N GLN A 70 0.00 -9.68 -5.33
CA GLN A 70 -0.54 -10.75 -6.18
C GLN A 70 -1.10 -11.90 -5.34
N SER A 71 -2.06 -12.65 -5.89
CA SER A 71 -2.45 -13.95 -5.36
C SER A 71 -1.35 -14.98 -5.61
N PRO A 72 -1.38 -16.14 -4.94
CA PRO A 72 -0.50 -17.26 -5.29
C PRO A 72 -0.63 -17.72 -6.75
N GLY A 73 -1.75 -17.42 -7.42
CA GLY A 73 -1.97 -17.71 -8.84
C GLY A 73 -1.44 -16.65 -9.80
N GLY A 74 -0.83 -15.57 -9.30
CA GLY A 74 -0.28 -14.47 -10.11
C GLY A 74 -1.25 -13.32 -10.40
N ASP A 75 -2.51 -13.39 -9.96
CA ASP A 75 -3.47 -12.31 -10.20
C ASP A 75 -3.17 -11.11 -9.32
N LEU A 76 -3.16 -9.90 -9.89
CA LEU A 76 -3.14 -8.66 -9.12
C LEU A 76 -4.39 -8.54 -8.24
N ARG A 77 -4.18 -8.32 -6.94
CA ARG A 77 -5.24 -8.16 -5.92
C ARG A 77 -5.30 -6.73 -5.38
N ALA A 78 -4.17 -6.05 -5.30
CA ALA A 78 -4.10 -4.62 -5.01
C ALA A 78 -2.85 -4.00 -5.64
N VAL A 79 -2.92 -2.71 -5.93
CA VAL A 79 -1.82 -1.90 -6.48
C VAL A 79 -1.84 -0.54 -5.79
N ALA A 80 -0.66 0.00 -5.51
CA ALA A 80 -0.48 1.40 -5.19
C ALA A 80 0.66 1.97 -6.04
N GLY A 81 0.56 3.25 -6.36
CA GLY A 81 1.65 4.00 -6.95
C GLY A 81 2.33 4.88 -5.93
N TYR A 82 3.61 5.16 -6.15
CA TYR A 82 4.36 6.10 -5.34
C TYR A 82 5.40 6.88 -6.14
N ARG A 83 5.83 8.02 -5.59
CA ARG A 83 6.87 8.90 -6.15
C ARG A 83 7.67 9.52 -5.02
N SER A 84 8.99 9.40 -5.08
CA SER A 84 9.89 10.14 -4.20
C SER A 84 9.84 11.64 -4.50
N ALA A 85 9.77 12.47 -3.47
CA ALA A 85 9.84 13.92 -3.65
C ALA A 85 11.23 14.37 -4.13
N ALA A 86 12.29 13.57 -3.90
CA ALA A 86 13.63 13.89 -4.41
C ALA A 86 13.73 13.86 -5.95
N THR A 87 12.84 13.16 -6.64
CA THR A 87 12.92 13.00 -8.10
C THR A 87 12.17 14.09 -8.87
N GLY A 88 11.50 15.01 -8.19
CA GLY A 88 10.77 16.11 -8.83
C GLY A 88 9.59 16.62 -7.99
N PRO A 89 8.77 17.54 -8.57
CA PRO A 89 7.56 18.01 -7.90
C PRO A 89 6.56 16.87 -7.70
N LEU A 90 5.81 16.94 -6.60
CA LEU A 90 4.71 16.03 -6.29
C LEU A 90 3.39 16.60 -6.84
N PHE A 91 2.43 15.73 -7.14
CA PHE A 91 1.13 16.18 -7.64
C PHE A 91 0.39 17.01 -6.57
N LEU A 92 0.42 16.57 -5.30
CA LEU A 92 -0.24 17.28 -4.20
C LEU A 92 0.30 18.69 -3.93
N GLU A 93 1.49 19.04 -4.42
CA GLU A 93 2.06 20.38 -4.22
C GLU A 93 1.22 21.47 -4.89
N GLN A 94 0.36 21.12 -5.85
CA GLN A 94 -0.61 22.05 -6.41
C GLN A 94 -1.67 22.53 -5.40
N TYR A 95 -1.91 21.78 -4.32
CA TYR A 95 -2.84 22.21 -3.26
C TYR A 95 -2.14 22.99 -2.15
N LEU A 96 -0.81 22.88 -2.06
CA LEU A 96 -0.01 23.46 -1.01
C LEU A 96 0.43 24.89 -1.37
N PRO A 97 0.63 25.77 -0.37
CA PRO A 97 1.18 27.11 -0.58
C PRO A 97 2.69 27.11 -0.90
N GLY A 98 3.35 25.94 -0.90
CA GLY A 98 4.79 25.79 -1.12
C GLY A 98 5.17 24.32 -1.30
N THR A 99 6.46 24.00 -1.25
CA THR A 99 6.93 22.60 -1.38
C THR A 99 6.47 21.75 -0.20
N VAL A 100 6.36 20.44 -0.41
CA VAL A 100 5.87 19.51 0.62
C VAL A 100 6.74 19.51 1.88
N GLU A 101 8.06 19.59 1.74
CA GLU A 101 9.01 19.59 2.85
C GLU A 101 8.92 20.87 3.67
N GLN A 102 8.67 22.02 3.04
CA GLN A 102 8.48 23.28 3.74
C GLN A 102 7.21 23.22 4.61
N ASN A 103 6.12 22.72 4.03
CA ASN A 103 4.84 22.58 4.75
C ASN A 103 4.96 21.57 5.91
N LEU A 104 5.56 20.41 5.68
CA LEU A 104 5.81 19.42 6.73
C LEU A 104 6.73 19.97 7.83
N SER A 105 7.83 20.63 7.45
CA SER A 105 8.79 21.15 8.43
C SER A 105 8.17 22.23 9.31
N ALA A 106 7.39 23.14 8.71
CA ALA A 106 6.66 24.17 9.45
C ALA A 106 5.63 23.57 10.41
N ARG A 107 4.94 22.50 9.99
CA ARG A 107 3.89 21.85 10.81
C ARG A 107 4.46 21.06 11.97
N LEU A 108 5.63 20.44 11.79
CA LEU A 108 6.29 19.60 12.80
C LEU A 108 7.26 20.38 13.69
N GLY A 109 7.63 21.60 13.31
CA GLY A 109 8.64 22.39 14.02
C GLY A 109 10.06 21.81 13.89
N ALA A 110 10.31 20.98 12.87
CA ALA A 110 11.59 20.31 12.66
C ALA A 110 11.86 20.17 11.16
N ALA A 111 13.14 20.19 10.76
CA ALA A 111 13.51 20.03 9.36
C ALA A 111 13.18 18.62 8.84
N VAL A 112 12.40 18.54 7.77
CA VAL A 112 12.09 17.29 7.06
C VAL A 112 12.85 17.28 5.72
N PRO A 113 13.81 16.36 5.51
CA PRO A 113 14.49 16.24 4.22
C PRO A 113 13.52 15.80 3.12
N ARG A 114 13.52 16.49 1.98
CA ARG A 114 12.69 16.16 0.82
C ARG A 114 12.90 14.71 0.34
N SER A 115 14.13 14.20 0.44
CA SER A 115 14.46 12.80 0.09
C SER A 115 13.74 11.75 0.92
N HIS A 116 13.27 12.08 2.12
CA HIS A 116 12.55 11.16 3.00
C HIS A 116 11.03 11.18 2.77
N ILE A 117 10.55 12.02 1.85
CA ILE A 117 9.12 12.20 1.56
C ILE A 117 8.75 11.43 0.30
N VAL A 118 7.63 10.70 0.38
CA VAL A 118 7.05 9.97 -0.75
C VAL A 118 5.57 10.28 -0.88
N GLU A 119 5.16 10.62 -2.11
CA GLU A 119 3.74 10.68 -2.48
C GLU A 119 3.23 9.29 -2.77
N VAL A 120 2.11 8.92 -2.17
CA VAL A 120 1.37 7.69 -2.46
C VAL A 120 0.04 8.05 -3.09
N GLY A 121 -0.31 7.32 -4.15
CA GLY A 121 -1.55 7.49 -4.89
C GLY A 121 -1.89 6.21 -5.65
N ASN A 122 -2.77 6.32 -6.64
CA ASN A 122 -3.16 5.19 -7.52
C ASN A 122 -3.55 3.92 -6.75
N LEU A 123 -4.17 4.09 -5.58
CA LEU A 123 -4.51 2.99 -4.70
C LEU A 123 -5.76 2.27 -5.24
N ALA A 124 -5.57 1.04 -5.68
CA ALA A 124 -6.63 0.19 -6.22
C ALA A 124 -6.58 -1.21 -5.62
N GLY A 125 -7.72 -1.86 -5.49
CA GLY A 125 -7.77 -3.26 -5.06
C GLY A 125 -9.09 -3.94 -5.41
N GLY A 126 -9.04 -5.26 -5.59
CA GLY A 126 -10.20 -6.10 -5.92
C GLY A 126 -11.12 -6.36 -4.73
N GLY A 127 -11.17 -5.41 -3.78
CA GLY A 127 -11.97 -5.47 -2.56
C GLY A 127 -11.25 -4.86 -1.35
N CYS A 128 -12.03 -4.37 -0.38
CA CYS A 128 -11.54 -3.67 0.81
C CYS A 128 -10.48 -4.47 1.60
N ARG A 129 -10.61 -5.80 1.67
CA ARG A 129 -9.64 -6.67 2.34
C ARG A 129 -8.23 -6.54 1.77
N TYR A 130 -8.11 -6.42 0.45
CA TYR A 130 -6.81 -6.39 -0.23
C TYR A 130 -6.17 -5.01 -0.12
N VAL A 131 -6.98 -3.95 -0.22
CA VAL A 131 -6.52 -2.58 0.01
C VAL A 131 -6.01 -2.44 1.46
N ARG A 132 -6.73 -2.98 2.45
CA ARG A 132 -6.27 -2.97 3.85
C ARG A 132 -4.93 -3.70 4.04
N HIS A 133 -4.75 -4.87 3.41
CA HIS A 133 -3.47 -5.59 3.46
C HIS A 133 -2.35 -4.80 2.79
N LEU A 134 -2.60 -4.20 1.63
CA LEU A 134 -1.62 -3.37 0.94
C LEU A 134 -1.20 -2.17 1.81
N VAL A 135 -2.17 -1.42 2.33
CA VAL A 135 -1.94 -0.24 3.18
C VAL A 135 -1.22 -0.61 4.48
N SER A 136 -1.44 -1.82 5.03
CA SER A 136 -0.72 -2.27 6.22
C SER A 136 0.77 -2.59 5.97
N GLN A 137 1.13 -3.02 4.76
CA GLN A 137 2.50 -3.38 4.39
C GLN A 137 3.27 -2.20 3.80
N LEU A 138 2.57 -1.25 3.16
CA LEU A 138 3.16 -0.14 2.43
C LEU A 138 4.10 0.74 3.27
N PRO A 139 3.78 1.12 4.53
CA PRO A 139 4.70 1.91 5.35
C PRO A 139 6.05 1.22 5.55
N HIS A 140 6.07 -0.07 5.88
CA HIS A 140 7.33 -0.82 6.06
C HIS A 140 8.13 -0.90 4.76
N PHE A 141 7.46 -1.18 3.63
CA PHE A 141 8.11 -1.20 2.32
C PHE A 141 8.75 0.14 1.94
N LEU A 142 8.11 1.27 2.29
CA LEU A 142 8.63 2.61 2.01
C LEU A 142 9.75 3.00 2.99
N LEU A 143 9.61 2.62 4.26
CA LEU A 143 10.64 2.81 5.30
C LEU A 143 11.93 2.07 4.94
N ASP A 144 11.84 0.83 4.45
CA ASP A 144 12.98 0.05 3.97
C ASP A 144 13.71 0.71 2.78
N ARG A 145 13.08 1.70 2.13
CA ARG A 145 13.63 2.51 1.04
C ARG A 145 14.05 3.91 1.48
N GLY A 146 14.07 4.19 2.79
CA GLY A 146 14.49 5.48 3.35
C GLY A 146 13.41 6.55 3.36
N HIS A 147 12.16 6.22 3.02
CA HIS A 147 11.05 7.17 3.10
C HIS A 147 10.37 7.08 4.46
N THR A 148 10.51 8.12 5.26
CA THR A 148 9.92 8.21 6.60
C THR A 148 8.61 9.00 6.63
N TRP A 149 8.27 9.69 5.53
CA TRP A 149 7.07 10.51 5.41
C TRP A 149 6.26 10.11 4.19
N VAL A 150 5.03 9.64 4.42
CA VAL A 150 4.07 9.34 3.36
C VAL A 150 3.06 10.47 3.29
N VAL A 151 2.91 11.04 2.10
CA VAL A 151 1.93 12.09 1.80
C VAL A 151 0.99 11.61 0.70
N PHE A 152 -0.28 11.96 0.79
CA PHE A 152 -1.29 11.54 -0.17
C PHE A 152 -2.49 12.48 -0.13
N THR A 153 -3.24 12.54 -1.23
CA THR A 153 -4.53 13.20 -1.27
C THR A 153 -5.62 12.18 -0.95
N ALA A 154 -6.38 12.43 0.11
CA ALA A 154 -7.49 11.57 0.51
C ALA A 154 -8.82 12.31 0.48
N THR A 155 -9.88 11.59 0.12
CA THR A 155 -11.25 12.03 0.38
C THR A 155 -11.55 11.96 1.88
N SER A 156 -12.59 12.65 2.32
CA SER A 156 -13.08 12.60 3.72
C SER A 156 -13.27 11.17 4.22
N LEU A 157 -13.88 10.30 3.39
CA LEU A 157 -14.08 8.89 3.71
C LEU A 157 -12.78 8.12 3.96
N VAL A 158 -11.73 8.39 3.18
CA VAL A 158 -10.41 7.76 3.36
C VAL A 158 -9.74 8.27 4.63
N ARG A 159 -9.81 9.58 4.90
CA ARG A 159 -9.30 10.17 6.14
C ARG A 159 -9.96 9.55 7.37
N ASP A 160 -11.28 9.44 7.37
CA ASP A 160 -12.03 8.88 8.51
C ASP A 160 -11.70 7.38 8.70
N SER A 161 -11.56 6.65 7.60
CA SER A 161 -11.14 5.24 7.62
C SER A 161 -9.74 5.05 8.19
N LEU A 162 -8.78 5.90 7.81
CA LEU A 162 -7.40 5.85 8.31
C LEU A 162 -7.30 6.30 9.77
N GLY A 163 -8.08 7.31 10.17
CA GLY A 163 -8.21 7.71 11.57
C GLY A 163 -8.73 6.57 12.46
N SER A 164 -9.72 5.81 11.96
CA SER A 164 -10.30 4.67 12.71
C SER A 164 -9.32 3.52 13.00
N VAL A 165 -8.21 3.43 12.25
CA VAL A 165 -7.16 2.41 12.43
C VAL A 165 -5.92 2.95 13.15
N GLY A 166 -6.01 4.16 13.74
CA GLY A 166 -4.92 4.75 14.54
C GLY A 166 -3.78 5.34 13.72
N ALA A 167 -4.00 5.65 12.44
CA ALA A 167 -3.01 6.37 11.65
C ALA A 167 -2.90 7.82 12.15
N ASN A 168 -1.69 8.23 12.54
CA ASN A 168 -1.39 9.62 12.88
C ASN A 168 -1.33 10.46 11.61
N LEU A 169 -2.50 10.87 11.10
CA LEU A 169 -2.61 11.75 9.94
C LEU A 169 -2.46 13.22 10.35
N VAL A 170 -1.59 13.93 9.64
CA VAL A 170 -1.47 15.39 9.73
C VAL A 170 -2.04 15.98 8.46
N GLU A 171 -3.14 16.72 8.57
CA GLU A 171 -3.70 17.45 7.42
C GLU A 171 -2.77 18.65 7.09
N LEU A 172 -2.27 18.68 5.84
CA LEU A 172 -1.40 19.76 5.34
C LEU A 172 -2.22 20.86 4.63
N ALA A 173 -3.22 20.48 3.85
CA ALA A 173 -4.13 21.39 3.17
C ALA A 173 -5.41 20.65 2.72
N VAL A 174 -6.46 21.43 2.44
CA VAL A 174 -7.65 20.93 1.74
C VAL A 174 -7.34 20.76 0.26
N ALA A 175 -7.65 19.59 -0.28
CA ALA A 175 -7.50 19.30 -1.70
C ALA A 175 -8.64 19.94 -2.50
N ASP A 176 -8.40 21.16 -2.97
CA ASP A 176 -9.34 21.95 -3.77
C ASP A 176 -9.15 21.69 -5.27
N GLY A 177 -10.19 21.18 -5.93
CA GLY A 177 -10.19 20.91 -7.38
C GLY A 177 -9.99 22.17 -8.24
N GLY A 178 -10.27 23.36 -7.70
CA GLY A 178 -9.99 24.65 -8.35
C GLY A 178 -8.50 24.96 -8.47
N ARG A 179 -7.63 24.27 -7.72
CA ARG A 179 -6.17 24.45 -7.74
C ARG A 179 -5.45 23.51 -8.72
N VAL A 180 -6.20 22.67 -9.43
CA VAL A 180 -5.62 21.67 -10.33
C VAL A 180 -5.26 22.26 -11.67
N ALA A 181 -4.02 22.06 -12.08
CA ALA A 181 -3.58 22.39 -13.42
C ALA A 181 -4.38 21.54 -14.45
N GLY A 182 -5.27 22.19 -15.21
CA GLY A 182 -6.17 21.54 -16.17
C GLY A 182 -7.65 21.49 -15.75
N GLY A 183 -8.00 22.02 -14.58
CA GLY A 183 -9.38 22.31 -14.16
C GLY A 183 -10.13 21.15 -13.47
N PRO A 184 -11.34 21.43 -12.94
CA PRO A 184 -12.11 20.49 -12.10
C PRO A 184 -12.59 19.25 -12.84
N ALA A 185 -12.66 19.27 -14.18
CA ALA A 185 -13.12 18.14 -14.99
C ALA A 185 -12.16 16.94 -14.95
N ARG A 186 -10.92 17.14 -14.50
CA ARG A 186 -9.94 16.08 -14.21
C ARG A 186 -10.00 15.58 -12.77
N TRP A 187 -10.82 16.20 -11.92
CA TRP A 187 -11.08 15.80 -10.55
C TRP A 187 -12.16 14.73 -10.55
N GLY A 188 -11.86 13.56 -9.97
CA GLY A 188 -12.90 12.55 -9.71
C GLY A 188 -13.92 13.07 -8.70
N GLN A 189 -15.12 12.48 -8.67
CA GLN A 189 -16.14 12.84 -7.68
C GLN A 189 -15.84 12.28 -6.28
#